data_AF-A0A941WDU6-F1
#
_entry.id   AF-A0A941WDU6-F1
#
_cell.length_a   1.000
_cell.length_b   1.000
_cell.length_c   1.000
_cell.angle_alpha   90.00
_cell.angle_beta   90.00
_cell.angle_gamma   90.00
#
_symmetry.space_group_name_H-M   'P 1'
#
loop_
_entity.id
_entity.type
_entity.pdbx_description
1 polymer ?
#
loop_
_entity_poly.entity_id
_entity_poly.type
_entity_poly.pdbx_seq_one_letter_code
_entity_poly.pdbx_strand_id
1 'polypeptide(L)'
;MLDYTRYLDKVYGCWLGKCIVGTVGAPYEGMKQLLHLEFDEKMIAAMLPNDDLDLQVLWLSVLEEKGIYTTGEDLAAAFSEKNIYWPGEYAWFKRNYDRGIRPPYTALYENDFYIEGMGCPIRAEIWGLIVP
;
A
#
# COMPACT_ATOMS: atom_id res chain seq x y z
N MET A 1 2.98 -27.31 -0.07
CA MET A 1 4.12 -26.38 -0.17
C MET A 1 4.28 -26.02 -1.64
N LEU A 2 4.31 -24.73 -1.98
CA LEU A 2 4.52 -24.27 -3.36
C LEU A 2 5.99 -24.49 -3.75
N ASP A 3 6.26 -24.98 -4.95
CA ASP A 3 7.61 -24.92 -5.51
C ASP A 3 7.97 -23.48 -5.89
N TYR A 4 9.27 -23.19 -6.03
CA TYR A 4 9.75 -21.84 -6.31
C TYR A 4 9.16 -21.25 -7.59
N THR A 5 9.05 -22.04 -8.66
CA THR A 5 8.51 -21.57 -9.94
C THR A 5 7.07 -21.12 -9.78
N ARG A 6 6.24 -21.92 -9.09
CA ARG A 6 4.84 -21.59 -8.83
C ARG A 6 4.66 -20.46 -7.84
N TYR A 7 5.55 -20.34 -6.86
CA TYR A 7 5.58 -19.20 -5.96
C TYR A 7 5.91 -17.91 -6.71
N LEU A 8 6.98 -17.91 -7.50
CA LEU A 8 7.42 -16.77 -8.30
C LEU A 8 6.33 -16.31 -9.27
N ASP A 9 5.67 -17.24 -9.97
CA ASP A 9 4.55 -16.95 -10.87
C ASP A 9 3.41 -16.22 -10.15
N LYS A 10 3.06 -16.66 -8.94
CA LYS A 10 2.03 -16.02 -8.09
C LYS A 10 2.45 -14.63 -7.60
N VAL A 11 3.69 -14.48 -7.12
CA VAL A 11 4.23 -13.19 -6.68
C VAL A 11 4.23 -12.19 -7.84
N TYR A 12 4.76 -12.61 -8.98
CA TYR A 12 4.84 -11.79 -10.18
C TYR A 12 3.45 -11.39 -10.69
N GLY A 13 2.52 -12.34 -10.76
CA GLY A 13 1.13 -12.06 -11.14
C GLY A 13 0.41 -11.12 -10.17
N CYS A 14 0.64 -11.25 -8.87
CA CYS A 14 0.07 -10.35 -7.87
C CYS A 14 0.61 -8.92 -8.03
N TRP A 15 1.93 -8.76 -8.17
CA TRP A 15 2.56 -7.45 -8.36
C TRP A 15 2.13 -6.79 -9.67
N LEU A 16 2.13 -7.54 -10.78
CA LEU A 16 1.62 -7.04 -12.06
C LEU A 16 0.15 -6.65 -11.98
N GLY A 17 -0.68 -7.49 -11.34
CA GLY A 17 -2.09 -7.21 -11.12
C GLY A 17 -2.28 -5.86 -10.42
N LYS A 18 -1.49 -5.58 -9.38
CA LYS A 18 -1.51 -4.31 -8.67
C LYS A 18 -1.19 -3.13 -9.57
N CYS A 19 -0.10 -3.22 -10.33
CA CYS A 19 0.31 -2.16 -11.27
C CYS A 19 -0.78 -1.90 -12.33
N ILE A 20 -1.34 -2.96 -12.91
CA ILE A 20 -2.37 -2.87 -13.96
C ILE A 20 -3.61 -2.18 -13.43
N VAL A 21 -4.19 -2.66 -12.32
CA VAL A 21 -5.46 -2.11 -11.82
C VAL A 21 -5.31 -0.72 -11.22
N GLY A 22 -4.17 -0.43 -10.57
CA GLY A 22 -3.87 0.92 -10.10
C GLY A 22 -3.77 1.91 -11.26
N THR A 23 -3.09 1.53 -12.34
CA THR A 23 -2.95 2.36 -13.55
C THR A 23 -4.29 2.59 -14.25
N VAL A 24 -5.08 1.53 -14.44
CA VAL A 24 -6.37 1.61 -15.14
C VAL A 24 -7.40 2.38 -14.31
N GLY A 25 -7.40 2.20 -12.98
CA GLY A 25 -8.39 2.78 -12.09
C GLY A 25 -8.15 4.23 -11.70
N ALA A 26 -6.88 4.63 -11.49
CA ALA A 26 -6.53 5.94 -10.93
C ALA A 26 -7.19 7.16 -11.63
N PRO A 27 -7.28 7.25 -12.98
CA PRO A 27 -7.93 8.38 -13.65
C PRO A 27 -9.43 8.53 -13.35
N TYR A 28 -10.05 7.49 -12.80
CA TYR A 28 -11.49 7.41 -12.54
C TYR A 28 -11.82 7.37 -11.05
N GLU A 29 -10.86 7.70 -10.18
CA GLU A 29 -11.08 7.74 -8.74
C GLU A 29 -12.30 8.63 -8.38
N GLY A 30 -13.17 8.13 -7.51
CA GLY A 30 -14.39 8.82 -7.08
C GLY A 30 -15.57 8.76 -8.07
N MET A 31 -15.38 8.23 -9.28
CA MET A 31 -16.50 8.00 -10.21
C MET A 31 -17.37 6.83 -9.73
N LYS A 32 -18.69 7.05 -9.69
CA LYS A 32 -19.67 6.07 -9.16
C LYS A 32 -20.40 5.29 -10.25
N GLN A 33 -20.02 5.49 -11.50
CA GLN A 33 -20.64 4.83 -12.65
C GLN A 33 -19.95 3.50 -12.96
N LEU A 34 -20.65 2.59 -13.64
CA LEU A 34 -20.03 1.40 -14.19
C LEU A 34 -19.10 1.83 -15.33
N LEU A 35 -17.83 1.42 -15.25
CA LEU A 35 -16.81 1.74 -16.24
C LEU A 35 -16.44 0.48 -17.02
N HIS A 36 -16.33 0.62 -18.34
CA HIS A 36 -15.80 -0.39 -19.23
C HIS A 36 -14.42 0.06 -19.69
N LEU A 37 -13.38 -0.45 -19.01
CA LEU A 37 -12.00 -0.05 -19.22
C LEU A 37 -11.22 -1.21 -19.85
N GLU A 38 -10.35 -0.87 -20.79
CA GLU A 38 -9.41 -1.80 -21.41
C GLU A 38 -7.98 -1.45 -20.96
N PHE A 39 -7.13 -2.47 -20.88
CA PHE A 39 -5.72 -2.30 -20.56
C PHE A 39 -4.88 -2.24 -21.84
N ASP A 40 -3.96 -1.28 -21.91
CA ASP A 40 -2.87 -1.22 -22.89
C ASP A 40 -1.53 -1.23 -22.12
N GLU A 41 -0.58 -2.07 -22.56
CA GLU A 41 0.76 -2.17 -21.95
C GLU A 41 1.48 -0.81 -21.89
N LYS A 42 1.21 0.09 -22.84
CA LYS A 42 1.75 1.46 -22.83
C LYS A 42 1.33 2.26 -21.61
N MET A 43 0.21 1.91 -20.98
CA MET A 43 -0.26 2.57 -19.76
C MET A 43 0.72 2.34 -18.60
N ILE A 44 1.41 1.19 -18.54
CA ILE A 44 2.42 0.92 -17.52
C ILE A 44 3.61 1.87 -17.67
N ALA A 45 4.05 2.12 -18.91
CA ALA A 45 5.14 3.06 -19.17
C ALA A 45 4.76 4.52 -18.82
N ALA A 46 3.47 4.83 -18.81
CA ALA A 46 2.92 6.13 -18.45
C ALA A 46 2.23 6.12 -17.07
N MET A 47 2.51 5.12 -16.23
CA MET A 47 1.85 4.95 -14.94
C MET A 47 2.08 6.18 -14.05
N LEU A 48 0.99 6.68 -13.48
CA LEU A 48 1.05 7.79 -12.54
C LEU A 48 1.31 7.26 -11.11
N PRO A 49 1.95 8.08 -10.25
CA PRO A 49 2.08 7.77 -8.83
C PRO A 49 0.71 7.51 -8.19
N ASN A 50 0.63 6.49 -7.33
CA ASN A 50 -0.57 6.15 -6.58
C ASN A 50 -0.18 5.50 -5.24
N ASP A 51 -0.89 5.83 -4.17
CA ASP A 51 -0.56 5.36 -2.84
C ASP A 51 -0.74 3.84 -2.66
N ASP A 52 -1.66 3.21 -3.40
CA ASP A 52 -1.84 1.75 -3.34
C ASP A 52 -0.55 0.97 -3.68
N LEU A 53 0.20 1.41 -4.69
CA LEU A 53 1.45 0.78 -5.13
C LEU A 53 2.66 1.40 -4.45
N ASP A 54 2.72 2.73 -4.36
CA ASP A 54 3.89 3.45 -3.84
C ASP A 54 4.16 3.09 -2.37
N LEU A 55 3.11 2.90 -1.57
CA LEU A 55 3.25 2.43 -0.19
C LEU A 55 3.69 0.97 -0.10
N GLN A 56 3.40 0.13 -1.10
CA GLN A 56 3.93 -1.23 -1.14
C GLN A 56 5.41 -1.26 -1.51
N VAL A 57 5.86 -0.37 -2.40
CA VAL A 57 7.28 -0.17 -2.67
C VAL A 57 8.00 0.32 -1.42
N LEU A 58 7.36 1.19 -0.62
CA LEU A 58 7.88 1.59 0.68
C LEU A 58 8.03 0.38 1.63
N TRP A 59 7.03 -0.50 1.73
CA TRP A 59 7.15 -1.73 2.54
C TRP A 59 8.25 -2.65 2.06
N LEU A 60 8.40 -2.82 0.74
CA LEU A 60 9.50 -3.57 0.16
C LEU A 60 10.85 -2.99 0.61
N SER A 61 11.02 -1.67 0.56
CA SER A 61 12.28 -1.04 1.00
C SER A 61 12.60 -1.30 2.48
N VAL A 62 11.58 -1.32 3.35
CA VAL A 62 11.76 -1.64 4.78
C VAL A 62 12.12 -3.11 4.97
N LEU A 63 11.49 -4.00 4.21
CA LEU A 63 11.79 -5.45 4.24
C LEU A 63 13.19 -5.76 3.71
N GLU A 64 13.66 -5.06 2.68
CA GLU A 64 15.01 -5.20 2.16
C GLU A 64 16.07 -4.72 3.17
N GLU A 65 15.78 -3.66 3.93
CA GLU A 65 16.70 -3.11 4.93
C GLU A 65 16.72 -3.91 6.23
N LYS A 66 15.54 -4.30 6.75
CA LYS A 66 15.38 -4.87 8.09
C LYS A 66 15.04 -6.37 8.10
N GLY A 67 14.71 -6.94 6.95
CA GLY A 67 14.27 -8.32 6.81
C GLY A 67 12.82 -8.57 7.25
N ILE A 68 12.43 -9.84 7.24
CA ILE A 68 11.04 -10.28 7.49
C ILE A 68 10.56 -10.10 8.95
N TYR A 69 11.47 -9.75 9.87
CA TYR A 69 11.15 -9.52 11.29
C TYR A 69 10.91 -8.05 11.60
N THR A 70 10.52 -7.25 10.60
CA THR A 70 10.20 -5.84 10.77
C THR A 70 9.04 -5.64 11.74
N THR A 71 9.08 -4.57 12.52
CA THR A 71 8.07 -4.24 13.53
C THR A 71 7.08 -3.20 13.03
N GLY A 72 5.95 -3.05 13.72
CA GLY A 72 5.02 -1.95 13.45
C GLY A 72 5.66 -0.57 13.60
N GLU A 73 6.64 -0.42 14.51
CA GLU A 73 7.38 0.84 14.68
C GLU A 73 8.31 1.12 13.49
N ASP A 74 8.95 0.10 12.93
CA ASP A 74 9.79 0.25 11.73
C ASP A 74 8.99 0.77 10.54
N LEU A 75 7.81 0.18 10.33
CA LEU A 75 6.88 0.60 9.28
C LEU A 75 6.34 2.01 9.54
N ALA A 76 5.99 2.33 10.79
CA ALA A 76 5.49 3.64 11.16
C ALA A 76 6.53 4.75 11.00
N ALA A 77 7.79 4.49 11.38
CA ALA A 77 8.90 5.41 11.19
C ALA A 77 9.12 5.68 9.70
N ALA A 78 9.22 4.62 8.88
CA ALA A 78 9.40 4.75 7.44
C ALA A 78 8.23 5.47 6.78
N PHE A 79 6.99 5.19 7.20
CA PHE A 79 5.80 5.90 6.72
C PHE A 79 5.84 7.38 7.07
N SER A 80 6.13 7.74 8.33
CA SER A 80 6.18 9.15 8.73
C SER A 80 7.29 9.91 8.00
N GLU A 81 8.43 9.27 7.76
CA GLU A 81 9.58 9.89 7.07
C GLU A 81 9.35 10.04 5.56
N LYS A 82 8.89 8.97 4.89
CA LYS A 82 8.92 8.86 3.44
C LYS A 82 7.57 9.11 2.76
N ASN A 83 6.45 8.94 3.47
CA ASN A 83 5.15 9.28 2.91
C ASN A 83 4.95 10.80 2.91
N ILE A 84 4.92 11.40 1.73
CA ILE A 84 4.71 12.83 1.53
C ILE A 84 3.22 13.21 1.43
N TYR A 85 2.33 12.22 1.36
CA TYR A 85 0.88 12.41 1.19
C TYR A 85 0.14 12.39 2.53
N TRP A 86 -0.76 13.36 2.72
CA TRP A 86 -1.58 13.50 3.93
C TRP A 86 -3.12 13.47 3.70
N PRO A 87 -3.70 12.68 2.78
CA PRO A 87 -5.15 12.53 2.73
C PRO A 87 -5.65 11.63 3.87
N GLY A 88 -6.85 11.93 4.38
CA GLY A 88 -7.63 11.05 5.23
C GLY A 88 -6.90 10.44 6.42
N GLU A 89 -6.90 9.09 6.50
CA GLU A 89 -6.30 8.32 7.59
C GLU A 89 -4.78 8.55 7.76
N TYR A 90 -4.06 8.91 6.69
CA TYR A 90 -2.61 9.13 6.75
C TYR A 90 -2.25 10.38 7.57
N ALA A 91 -3.09 11.42 7.49
CA ALA A 91 -2.94 12.63 8.30
C ALA A 91 -3.15 12.35 9.80
N TRP A 92 -4.14 11.52 10.13
CA TRP A 92 -4.40 11.12 11.52
C TRP A 92 -3.25 10.29 12.09
N PHE A 93 -2.75 9.33 11.32
CA PHE A 93 -1.54 8.60 11.67
C PHE A 93 -0.40 9.56 12.00
N LYS A 94 -0.08 10.52 11.12
CA LYS A 94 1.07 11.41 11.32
C LYS A 94 0.90 12.31 12.52
N ARG A 95 -0.26 12.95 12.64
CA ARG A 95 -0.60 13.81 13.78
C ARG A 95 -0.39 13.08 15.11
N ASN A 96 -0.80 11.83 15.19
CA ASN A 96 -0.67 11.02 16.40
C ASN A 96 0.78 10.56 16.62
N TYR A 97 1.47 10.16 15.56
CA TYR A 97 2.87 9.75 15.62
C TYR A 97 3.79 10.89 16.05
N ASP A 98 3.57 12.10 15.52
CA ASP A 98 4.29 13.32 15.89
C ASP A 98 4.04 13.75 17.35
N ARG A 99 2.89 13.35 17.93
CA ARG A 99 2.57 13.52 19.37
C ARG A 99 3.16 12.43 20.26
N GLY A 100 3.90 11.48 19.70
CA GLY A 100 4.51 10.38 20.42
C GLY A 100 3.60 9.16 20.65
N ILE A 101 2.39 9.14 20.08
CA ILE A 101 1.56 7.92 20.05
C ILE A 101 2.20 6.94 19.09
N ARG A 102 2.33 5.67 19.49
CA ARG A 102 3.01 4.63 18.71
C ARG A 102 2.03 3.55 18.23
N PRO A 103 2.37 2.79 17.17
CA PRO A 103 1.57 1.66 16.72
C PRO A 103 1.25 0.67 17.87
N PRO A 104 0.08 0.03 17.84
CA PRO A 104 -0.96 0.12 16.80
C PRO A 104 -1.92 1.32 16.96
N TYR A 105 -1.68 2.22 17.93
CA TYR A 105 -2.65 3.26 18.30
C TYR A 105 -2.64 4.50 17.41
N THR A 106 -1.63 4.67 16.56
CA THR A 106 -1.44 5.85 15.70
C THR A 106 -2.62 6.11 14.77
N ALA A 107 -3.26 5.07 14.24
CA ALA A 107 -4.42 5.18 13.35
C ALA A 107 -5.76 4.93 14.06
N LEU A 108 -5.76 4.67 15.38
CA LEU A 108 -6.97 4.42 16.18
C LEU A 108 -7.39 5.65 16.98
N TYR A 109 -6.42 6.35 17.56
CA TYR A 109 -6.71 7.47 18.46
C TYR A 109 -7.26 8.68 17.71
N GLU A 110 -8.45 9.17 18.11
CA GLU A 110 -9.14 10.33 17.50
C GLU A 110 -9.41 10.17 15.99
N ASN A 111 -9.49 8.94 15.46
CA ASN A 111 -9.68 8.66 14.02
C ASN A 111 -11.05 8.02 13.71
N ASP A 112 -12.12 8.46 14.39
CA ASP A 112 -13.44 7.81 14.29
C ASP A 112 -14.04 7.81 12.86
N PHE A 113 -13.63 8.76 12.02
CA PHE A 113 -14.16 8.90 10.65
C PHE A 113 -13.43 8.03 9.62
N TYR A 114 -12.09 7.91 9.69
CA TYR A 114 -11.31 7.17 8.70
C TYR A 114 -10.87 5.78 9.16
N ILE A 115 -11.31 5.32 10.33
CA ILE A 115 -10.93 3.99 10.85
C ILE A 115 -11.38 2.83 9.95
N GLU A 116 -12.48 3.01 9.22
CA GLU A 116 -13.02 2.06 8.22
C GLU A 116 -12.52 2.39 6.80
N GLY A 117 -11.45 3.17 6.68
CA GLY A 117 -10.85 3.54 5.40
C GLY A 117 -10.17 2.37 4.69
N MET A 118 -9.89 2.57 3.40
CA MET A 118 -9.27 1.54 2.55
C MET A 118 -7.74 1.60 2.54
N GLY A 119 -7.11 2.60 3.16
CA GLY A 119 -5.67 2.83 3.00
C GLY A 119 -4.78 1.73 3.59
N CYS A 120 -5.29 0.91 4.52
CA CYS A 120 -4.61 -0.33 4.95
C CYS A 120 -4.89 -1.52 4.01
N PRO A 121 -6.15 -1.87 3.67
CA PRO A 121 -6.45 -2.96 2.75
C PRO A 121 -5.74 -2.89 1.39
N ILE A 122 -5.61 -1.70 0.79
CA ILE A 122 -4.98 -1.51 -0.53
C ILE A 122 -3.47 -1.79 -0.57
N ARG A 123 -2.82 -2.06 0.56
CA ARG A 123 -1.37 -2.28 0.64
C ARG A 123 -1.01 -3.53 1.45
N ALA A 124 -1.94 -4.47 1.54
CA ALA A 124 -1.83 -5.67 2.36
C ALA A 124 -1.24 -6.87 1.60
N GLU A 125 -1.21 -6.83 0.27
CA GLU A 125 -0.84 -7.95 -0.59
C GLU A 125 0.58 -8.42 -0.31
N ILE A 126 1.52 -7.50 -0.10
CA ILE A 126 2.92 -7.81 0.22
C ILE A 126 3.08 -8.76 1.41
N TRP A 127 2.22 -8.66 2.43
CA TRP A 127 2.28 -9.51 3.62
C TRP A 127 1.88 -10.96 3.29
N GLY A 128 0.88 -11.13 2.43
CA GLY A 128 0.49 -12.44 1.92
C GLY A 128 1.51 -13.06 0.97
N LEU A 129 2.33 -12.24 0.31
CA LEU A 129 3.40 -12.71 -0.58
C LEU A 129 4.61 -13.24 0.21
N ILE A 130 4.98 -12.59 1.32
CA ILE A 130 6.17 -12.99 2.09
C ILE A 130 5.91 -14.10 3.12
N VAL A 131 4.64 -14.35 3.49
CA VAL A 131 4.21 -15.47 4.35
C VAL A 131 3.13 -16.31 3.63
N PRO A 132 3.48 -16.98 2.51
CA PRO A 132 2.52 -17.65 1.61
C PRO A 132 1.98 -19.00 2.10
#